data_AF-A0AAD3XLT4-F1
#
_entry.id   AF-A0AAD3XLT4-F1
#
_cell.length_a   1.000
_cell.length_b   1.000
_cell.length_c   1.000
_cell.angle_alpha   90.00
_cell.angle_beta   90.00
_cell.angle_gamma   90.00
#
_symmetry.space_group_name_H-M   'P 1'
#
loop_
_entity.id
_entity.type
_entity.pdbx_description
1 polymer ?
#
loop_
_entity_poly.entity_id
_entity_poly.type
_entity_poly.pdbx_seq_one_letter_code
_entity_poly.pdbx_strand_id
1 'polypeptide(L)'
;MLKNFQALEFCNQFYRTYFLTIEQEIFAVLTDTFHKPGLKLHVLVLQHLFCLIQSDGLTEPLWDAATVSYPYPNNEIFVREYTIRLLSSSFPNMTAIEVTQFVNGLVDQKNFKLRITKICTQKRLLLGGRWSSKE
;
A
#
# COMPACT_ATOMS: atom_id res chain seq x y z
N MET A 1 5.39 19.77 6.11
CA MET A 1 5.94 19.42 4.79
C MET A 1 4.88 18.81 3.89
N LEU A 2 4.37 17.59 4.14
CA LEU A 2 3.40 16.93 3.25
C LEU A 2 2.08 17.70 3.05
N LYS A 3 1.54 18.33 4.11
CA LYS A 3 0.37 19.21 3.99
C LYS A 3 0.59 20.40 3.05
N ASN A 4 1.79 20.95 3.02
CA ASN A 4 2.13 22.06 2.13
C ASN A 4 2.27 21.56 0.69
N PHE A 5 2.81 20.35 0.51
CA PHE A 5 2.89 19.70 -0.81
C PHE A 5 1.51 19.43 -1.41
N GLN A 6 0.56 18.99 -0.58
CA GLN A 6 -0.82 18.73 -1.02
C GLN A 6 -1.53 19.97 -1.59
N ALA A 7 -1.12 21.17 -1.17
CA ALA A 7 -1.67 22.42 -1.66
C ALA A 7 -1.03 22.92 -2.97
N LEU A 8 -0.03 22.23 -3.51
CA LEU A 8 0.64 22.61 -4.74
C LEU A 8 -0.16 22.14 -5.96
N GLU A 9 -0.15 22.94 -7.03
CA GLU A 9 -0.94 22.68 -8.24
C GLU A 9 -0.56 21.38 -8.96
N PHE A 10 0.70 20.95 -8.84
CA PHE A 10 1.21 19.72 -9.45
C PHE A 10 1.04 18.47 -8.57
N CYS A 11 0.34 18.58 -7.43
CA CYS A 11 0.11 17.46 -6.51
C CYS A 11 -0.58 16.29 -7.21
N ASN A 12 -1.67 16.54 -7.94
CA ASN A 12 -2.38 15.50 -8.68
C ASN A 12 -1.48 14.85 -9.75
N GLN A 13 -0.75 15.65 -10.53
CA GLN A 13 0.17 15.13 -11.53
C GLN A 13 1.24 14.23 -10.91
N PHE A 14 1.79 14.62 -9.76
CA PHE A 14 2.78 13.80 -9.04
C PHE A 14 2.20 12.44 -8.65
N TYR A 15 1.02 12.41 -8.03
CA TYR A 15 0.43 11.14 -7.60
C TYR A 15 -0.05 10.29 -8.79
N ARG A 16 -0.57 10.91 -9.86
CA ARG A 16 -0.88 10.19 -11.10
C ARG A 16 0.34 9.46 -11.66
N THR A 17 1.53 10.04 -11.56
CA THR A 17 2.77 9.40 -12.04
C THR A 17 3.37 8.41 -11.05
N TYR A 18 3.38 8.73 -9.74
CA TYR A 18 4.22 8.02 -8.77
C TYR A 18 3.47 7.23 -7.71
N PHE A 19 2.15 7.38 -7.55
CA PHE A 19 1.42 6.75 -6.44
C PHE A 19 1.62 5.22 -6.40
N LEU A 20 1.33 4.53 -7.51
CA LEU A 20 1.43 3.06 -7.58
C LEU A 20 2.88 2.59 -7.44
N THR A 21 3.83 3.32 -8.01
CA THR A 21 5.26 3.02 -7.85
C THR A 21 5.69 3.12 -6.40
N ILE A 22 5.30 4.19 -5.69
CA ILE A 22 5.64 4.36 -4.27
C ILE A 22 4.99 3.24 -3.44
N GLU A 23 3.71 2.92 -3.68
CA GLU A 23 3.01 1.83 -3.00
C GLU A 23 3.73 0.48 -3.21
N GLN A 24 4.02 0.13 -4.46
CA GLN A 24 4.67 -1.12 -4.83
C GLN A 24 6.06 -1.26 -4.19
N GLU A 25 6.90 -0.22 -4.31
CA GLU A 25 8.26 -0.23 -3.75
C GLU A 25 8.24 -0.33 -2.22
N ILE A 26 7.30 0.36 -1.55
CA ILE A 26 7.16 0.26 -0.10
C ILE A 26 6.72 -1.14 0.31
N PHE A 27 5.74 -1.75 -0.37
CA PHE A 27 5.37 -3.13 -0.08
C PHE A 27 6.50 -4.12 -0.38
N ALA A 28 7.30 -3.89 -1.43
CA ALA A 28 8.47 -4.72 -1.73
C ALA A 28 9.48 -4.66 -0.57
N VAL A 29 9.82 -3.47 -0.07
CA VAL A 29 10.74 -3.29 1.07
C VAL A 29 10.16 -3.86 2.37
N LEU A 30 8.89 -3.56 2.67
CA LEU A 30 8.22 -4.05 3.88
C LEU A 30 8.16 -5.58 3.92
N THR A 31 8.02 -6.20 2.76
CA THR A 31 7.93 -7.66 2.65
C THR A 31 9.26 -8.34 2.39
N ASP A 32 10.36 -7.61 2.31
CA ASP A 32 11.70 -8.17 2.29
C ASP A 32 12.14 -8.60 3.70
N THR A 33 12.87 -9.71 3.77
CA THR A 33 13.23 -10.42 4.99
C THR A 33 14.32 -9.72 5.81
N PHE A 34 15.10 -8.82 5.20
CA PHE A 34 16.30 -8.22 5.81
C PHE A 34 16.17 -6.75 6.22
N HIS A 35 15.05 -6.09 5.94
CA HIS A 35 14.87 -4.66 6.23
C HIS A 35 14.24 -4.44 7.63
N LYS A 36 15.07 -4.19 8.65
CA LYS A 36 14.66 -3.72 10.00
C LYS A 36 14.66 -2.19 10.13
N PRO A 37 15.70 -1.46 9.66
CA PRO A 37 15.70 0.01 9.70
C PRO A 37 14.57 0.57 8.82
N GLY A 38 13.97 1.69 9.24
CA GLY A 38 13.00 2.40 8.40
C GLY A 38 11.57 1.84 8.37
N LEU A 39 11.28 0.68 8.97
CA LEU A 39 9.91 0.12 9.02
C LEU A 39 8.86 1.14 9.48
N LYS A 40 9.18 1.93 10.52
CA LYS A 40 8.30 3.00 11.01
C LYS A 40 8.01 4.04 9.93
N LEU A 41 9.01 4.43 9.15
CA LEU A 41 8.85 5.41 8.08
C LEU A 41 8.04 4.84 6.91
N HIS A 42 8.34 3.61 6.48
CA HIS A 42 7.57 2.92 5.43
C HIS A 42 6.09 2.79 5.79
N VAL A 43 5.79 2.40 7.04
CA VAL A 43 4.41 2.34 7.53
C VAL A 43 3.73 3.72 7.47
N LEU A 44 4.43 4.79 7.86
CA LEU A 44 3.87 6.15 7.81
C LEU A 44 3.62 6.65 6.38
N VAL A 45 4.52 6.38 5.44
CA VAL A 45 4.34 6.77 4.03
C VAL A 45 3.17 6.00 3.41
N LEU A 46 3.10 4.68 3.65
CA LEU A 46 1.98 3.88 3.17
C LEU A 46 0.66 4.33 3.79
N GLN A 47 0.65 4.63 5.10
CA GLN A 47 -0.52 5.16 5.77
C GLN A 47 -0.99 6.48 5.14
N HIS A 48 -0.06 7.37 4.82
CA HIS A 48 -0.35 8.64 4.14
C HIS A 48 -0.97 8.43 2.76
N LEU A 49 -0.48 7.49 1.95
CA LEU A 49 -1.08 7.15 0.64
C LEU A 49 -2.52 6.66 0.78
N PHE A 50 -2.80 5.78 1.74
CA PHE A 50 -4.15 5.27 1.96
C PHE A 50 -5.08 6.33 2.55
N CYS A 51 -4.58 7.28 3.36
CA CYS A 51 -5.37 8.44 3.77
C CYS A 51 -5.69 9.37 2.59
N LEU A 52 -4.76 9.56 1.66
CA LEU A 52 -4.91 10.44 0.51
C LEU A 52 -6.04 10.05 -0.44
N ILE A 53 -6.27 8.75 -0.63
CA ILE A 53 -7.35 8.24 -1.50
C ILE A 53 -8.73 8.26 -0.82
N GLN A 54 -8.77 8.42 0.51
CA GLN A 54 -10.00 8.51 1.30
C GLN A 54 -10.41 9.95 1.60
N SER A 55 -9.43 10.83 1.77
CA SER A 55 -9.69 12.26 1.69
C SER A 55 -9.89 12.60 0.22
N ASP A 56 -10.84 13.48 -0.13
CA ASP A 56 -11.01 13.99 -1.49
C ASP A 56 -9.82 14.87 -1.99
N GLY A 57 -8.61 14.61 -1.50
CA GLY A 57 -7.38 15.34 -1.81
C GLY A 57 -6.72 14.94 -3.13
N LEU A 58 -7.16 13.85 -3.76
CA LEU A 58 -6.74 13.46 -5.11
C LEU A 58 -7.98 13.43 -6.02
N THR A 59 -8.07 14.43 -6.88
CA THR A 59 -9.23 14.64 -7.78
C THR A 59 -9.00 14.03 -9.16
N GLU A 60 -7.74 13.80 -9.54
CA GLU A 60 -7.43 13.14 -10.81
C GLU A 60 -7.40 11.61 -10.67
N PRO A 61 -7.77 10.86 -11.73
CA PRO A 61 -7.65 9.41 -11.75
C PRO A 61 -6.19 8.95 -11.59
N LEU A 62 -5.97 8.00 -10.68
CA LEU A 62 -4.67 7.34 -10.49
C LEU A 62 -4.40 6.23 -11.53
N TRP A 63 -5.35 5.94 -12.41
CA TRP A 63 -5.22 4.94 -13.47
C TRP A 63 -5.15 5.62 -14.84
N ASP A 64 -4.54 4.92 -15.80
CA ASP A 64 -4.65 5.29 -17.19
C ASP A 64 -5.93 4.66 -17.79
N ALA A 65 -6.87 5.52 -18.19
CA ALA A 65 -8.14 5.11 -18.81
C ALA A 65 -7.95 4.26 -20.08
N ALA A 66 -6.81 4.40 -20.78
CA ALA A 66 -6.49 3.57 -21.94
C ALA A 66 -6.10 2.13 -21.58
N THR A 67 -5.71 1.88 -20.32
CA THR A 67 -5.19 0.57 -19.87
C THR A 67 -6.23 -0.28 -19.14
N VAL A 68 -7.36 0.31 -18.76
CA VAL A 68 -8.41 -0.36 -17.98
C VAL A 68 -9.61 -0.70 -18.87
N SER A 69 -10.13 -1.92 -18.74
CA SER A 69 -11.27 -2.37 -19.55
C SER A 69 -12.60 -1.71 -19.15
N TYR A 70 -12.67 -1.17 -17.94
CA TYR A 70 -13.82 -0.44 -17.41
C TYR A 70 -13.35 0.76 -16.57
N PRO A 71 -14.11 1.87 -16.55
CA PRO A 71 -13.77 3.01 -15.72
C PRO A 71 -13.98 2.69 -14.23
N TYR A 72 -13.04 3.11 -13.40
CA TYR A 72 -13.17 3.05 -11.95
C TYR A 72 -14.03 4.21 -11.43
N PRO A 73 -14.87 3.99 -10.40
CA PRO A 73 -15.73 5.04 -9.85
C PRO A 73 -14.94 6.09 -9.06
N ASN A 74 -13.83 5.72 -8.43
CA ASN A 74 -12.94 6.61 -7.69
C ASN A 74 -11.57 5.97 -7.44
N ASN A 75 -10.65 6.75 -6.89
CA ASN A 75 -9.28 6.33 -6.56
C ASN A 75 -9.22 5.25 -5.48
N GLU A 76 -10.14 5.25 -4.50
CA GLU A 76 -10.16 4.24 -3.44
C GLU A 76 -10.41 2.82 -3.99
N ILE A 77 -11.43 2.66 -4.84
CA ILE A 77 -11.77 1.36 -5.44
C ILE A 77 -10.61 0.87 -6.33
N PHE A 78 -10.02 1.77 -7.12
CA PHE A 78 -8.90 1.44 -7.98
C PHE A 78 -7.69 0.95 -7.18
N VAL A 79 -7.24 1.73 -6.18
CA VAL A 79 -6.07 1.38 -5.37
C VAL A 79 -6.34 0.09 -4.59
N ARG A 80 -7.53 -0.09 -4.01
CA ARG A 80 -7.89 -1.34 -3.33
C ARG A 80 -7.73 -2.57 -4.24
N GLU A 81 -8.25 -2.53 -5.46
CA GLU A 81 -8.11 -3.65 -6.40
C GLU A 81 -6.65 -3.87 -6.82
N TYR A 82 -5.90 -2.79 -7.05
CA TYR A 82 -4.47 -2.85 -7.34
C TYR A 82 -3.70 -3.51 -6.19
N THR A 83 -3.90 -3.08 -4.95
CA THR A 83 -3.24 -3.64 -3.76
C THR A 83 -3.61 -5.11 -3.56
N ILE A 84 -4.87 -5.51 -3.77
CA ILE A 84 -5.28 -6.93 -3.69
C ILE A 84 -4.50 -7.76 -4.71
N ARG A 85 -4.38 -7.29 -5.95
CA ARG A 85 -3.64 -7.99 -7.01
C ARG A 85 -2.15 -8.10 -6.68
N LEU A 86 -1.55 -7.00 -6.22
CA LEU A 86 -0.14 -6.92 -5.81
C LEU A 86 0.18 -7.89 -4.67
N LEU A 87 -0.68 -7.95 -3.65
CA LEU A 87 -0.47 -8.84 -2.50
C LEU A 87 -0.82 -10.29 -2.83
N SER A 88 -1.83 -10.54 -3.66
CA SER A 88 -2.17 -11.91 -4.08
C SER A 88 -1.02 -12.57 -4.84
N SER A 89 -0.29 -11.82 -5.68
CA SER A 89 0.90 -12.35 -6.37
C SER A 89 2.10 -12.55 -5.43
N SER A 90 2.17 -11.76 -4.36
CA SER A 90 3.27 -11.80 -3.38
C SER A 90 3.11 -12.85 -2.28
N PHE A 91 1.88 -13.36 -2.07
CA PHE A 91 1.50 -14.25 -0.98
C PHE A 91 0.65 -15.44 -1.49
N PRO A 92 1.24 -16.39 -2.23
CA PRO A 92 0.49 -17.50 -2.84
C PRO A 92 -0.16 -18.47 -1.84
N ASN A 93 0.22 -18.38 -0.57
CA ASN A 93 -0.33 -19.15 0.54
C ASN A 93 -1.53 -18.48 1.22
N MET A 94 -1.84 -17.21 0.89
CA MET A 94 -3.03 -16.54 1.38
C MET A 94 -4.16 -16.73 0.37
N THR A 95 -5.35 -17.04 0.87
CA THR A 95 -6.55 -17.09 0.05
C THR A 95 -6.93 -15.68 -0.41
N ALA A 96 -7.66 -15.59 -1.53
CA ALA A 96 -8.18 -14.32 -2.04
C ALA A 96 -9.03 -13.57 -0.98
N ILE A 97 -9.75 -14.32 -0.14
CA ILE A 97 -10.56 -13.77 0.95
C ILE A 97 -9.68 -13.11 2.02
N GLU A 98 -8.61 -13.78 2.44
CA GLU A 98 -7.69 -13.26 3.45
C GLU A 98 -6.97 -12.00 2.96
N VAL A 99 -6.50 -11.98 1.71
CA VAL A 99 -5.88 -10.80 1.10
C VAL A 99 -6.89 -9.65 1.02
N THR A 100 -8.12 -9.92 0.59
CA THR A 100 -9.17 -8.90 0.50
C THR A 100 -9.50 -8.31 1.87
N GLN A 101 -9.68 -9.13 2.90
CA GLN A 101 -9.93 -8.67 4.28
C GLN A 101 -8.75 -7.91 4.86
N PHE A 102 -7.53 -8.28 4.47
CA PHE A 102 -6.32 -7.55 4.84
C PHE A 102 -6.34 -6.14 4.26
N VAL A 103 -6.52 -6.01 2.94
CA VAL A 103 -6.53 -4.72 2.22
C VAL A 103 -7.69 -3.84 2.66
N ASN A 104 -8.90 -4.38 2.83
CA ASN A 104 -10.05 -3.61 3.34
C ASN A 104 -9.73 -2.97 4.69
N GLY A 105 -9.02 -3.67 5.57
CA GLY A 105 -8.60 -3.10 6.84
C GLY A 105 -7.46 -2.08 6.75
N LEU A 106 -6.64 -2.11 5.68
CA LEU A 106 -5.68 -1.05 5.39
C LEU A 106 -6.38 0.21 4.90
N VAL A 107 -7.33 0.07 3.97
CA VAL A 107 -8.19 1.17 3.51
C VAL A 107 -8.91 1.79 4.70
N ASP A 108 -9.61 1.01 5.53
CA ASP A 108 -10.30 1.50 6.72
C ASP A 108 -9.40 2.10 7.83
N GLN A 109 -8.08 2.13 7.65
CA GLN A 109 -7.10 2.56 8.66
C GLN A 109 -7.13 1.76 9.98
N LYS A 110 -7.89 0.66 10.04
CA LYS A 110 -8.12 -0.15 11.25
C LYS A 110 -6.88 -0.95 11.62
N ASN A 111 -6.23 -0.55 12.72
CA ASN A 111 -5.00 -1.18 13.20
C ASN A 111 -3.92 -1.23 12.10
N PHE A 112 -3.81 -0.18 11.27
CA PHE A 112 -2.97 -0.13 10.07
C PHE A 112 -1.55 -0.65 10.32
N LYS A 113 -0.86 -0.10 11.33
CA LYS A 113 0.48 -0.54 11.72
C LYS A 113 0.54 -2.03 12.08
N LEU A 114 -0.41 -2.53 12.87
CA LEU A 114 -0.45 -3.94 13.27
C LEU A 114 -0.66 -4.85 12.06
N ARG A 115 -1.51 -4.45 11.11
CA ARG A 115 -1.73 -5.18 9.86
C ARG A 115 -0.43 -5.26 9.04
N ILE A 116 0.25 -4.13 8.84
CA ILE A 116 1.55 -4.13 8.15
C ILE A 116 2.55 -5.04 8.85
N THR A 117 2.70 -4.95 10.18
CA THR A 117 3.61 -5.85 10.91
C THR A 117 3.25 -7.33 10.73
N LYS A 118 1.95 -7.67 10.71
CA LYS A 118 1.48 -9.05 10.49
C LYS A 118 1.86 -9.55 9.10
N ILE A 119 1.63 -8.78 8.05
CA ILE A 119 1.95 -9.20 6.67
C ILE A 119 3.46 -9.35 6.45
N CYS A 120 4.27 -8.46 7.03
CA CYS A 120 5.73 -8.57 7.03
C CYS A 120 6.20 -9.88 7.70
N THR A 121 5.58 -10.21 8.84
CA THR A 121 5.90 -11.44 9.58
C THR A 121 5.48 -12.68 8.79
N GLN A 122 4.30 -12.65 8.14
CA GLN A 122 3.81 -13.75 7.33
C GLN A 122 4.75 -14.06 6.14
N LYS A 123 5.22 -13.04 5.41
CA LYS A 123 6.16 -13.25 4.30
C LYS A 123 7.46 -13.89 4.79
N ARG A 124 7.93 -13.46 5.95
CA ARG A 124 9.15 -14.00 6.56
C ARG A 124 9.04 -15.47 6.95
N LEU A 125 7.88 -15.89 7.47
CA LEU A 125 7.61 -17.30 7.78
C LEU A 125 7.63 -18.17 6.52
N LEU A 126 7.11 -17.67 5.39
CA LEU A 126 7.12 -18.38 4.12
C LEU A 126 8.52 -18.58 3.55
N LEU A 127 9.41 -17.62 3.77
CA LEU A 127 10.79 -17.64 3.29
C LEU A 127 11.76 -18.29 4.29
N GLY A 128 11.27 -18.86 5.40
CA GLY A 128 12.10 -19.58 6.37
C GLY A 128 13.01 -18.71 7.25
N GLY A 129 12.78 -17.41 7.33
CA GLY A 129 13.64 -16.48 8.08
C GLY A 129 13.44 -16.57 9.60
N ARG A 130 14.47 -16.98 10.35
CA ARG A 130 14.46 -17.05 11.82
C ARG A 130 14.65 -15.65 12.44
N TRP A 131 13.74 -15.20 13.31
CA TRP A 131 13.90 -13.96 14.08
C TRP A 131 14.91 -14.20 15.21
N SER A 132 16.06 -13.51 15.21
CA SER A 132 16.82 -13.31 16.45
C SER A 132 16.28 -12.05 17.12
N SER A 133 15.58 -12.24 18.24
CA SER A 133 15.25 -11.17 19.17
C SER A 133 16.51 -10.83 19.97
N LYS A 134 17.36 -9.98 19.38
CA LYS A 134 18.30 -9.19 20.16
C LYS A 134 18.10 -7.74 19.75
N GLU A 135 17.64 -6.99 20.73
CA GLU A 135 17.71 -5.54 20.85
C GLU A 135 19.16 -5.07 20.75
#